data_AF-A0A3N0XEA8-F1
#
_entry.id   AF-A0A3N0XEA8-F1
#
_cell.length_a   1.000
_cell.length_b   1.000
_cell.length_c   1.000
_cell.angle_alpha   90.00
_cell.angle_beta   90.00
_cell.angle_gamma   90.00
#
_symmetry.space_group_name_H-M   'P 1'
#
loop_
_entity.id
_entity.type
_entity.pdbx_description
1 polymer ?
#
loop_
_entity_poly.entity_id
_entity_poly.type
_entity_poly.pdbx_seq_one_letter_code
_entity_poly.pdbx_strand_id
1 'polypeptide(L)'
;MGSKLRKYKYSGSSSSRPNTSLTQNSASDRAHTPTPPDMTASDKEELKSQILISLKADISAVIRTELKNSLADDFNFLKSELQAVRNEIANNATLMRTDIEQMKATIKDMEGSMSTWTDEVNEIQAVVSTLKTELKELRDKAEDMEGRMRRCNVDRSHRSLRPLAPGGKPRVIEAKLHYYQDCIEVLRGARSQAPLWYNGDSIAIFPDYTASVAGGVPGSSCSCR
;
A
#
# COMPACT_ATOMS: atom_id res chain seq x y z
N MET A 1 9.77 -23.98 -6.79
CA MET A 1 10.80 -25.03 -6.63
C MET A 1 10.09 -26.39 -6.62
N GLY A 2 9.72 -26.90 -7.80
CA GLY A 2 8.92 -28.12 -7.93
C GLY A 2 9.79 -29.35 -8.13
N SER A 3 9.72 -30.30 -7.20
CA SER A 3 10.34 -31.62 -7.32
C SER A 3 9.26 -32.69 -7.36
N LYS A 4 9.18 -33.42 -8.48
CA LYS A 4 8.58 -34.77 -8.61
C LYS A 4 8.85 -35.30 -10.02
N LEU A 5 10.07 -35.79 -10.27
CA LEU A 5 10.33 -36.70 -11.40
C LEU A 5 9.95 -38.12 -10.98
N ARG A 6 8.96 -38.70 -11.68
CA ARG A 6 8.56 -40.10 -11.51
C ARG A 6 9.45 -40.97 -12.41
N LYS A 7 10.23 -41.85 -11.78
CA LYS A 7 11.10 -42.85 -12.43
C LYS A 7 10.24 -43.88 -13.18
N TYR A 8 10.44 -44.03 -14.49
CA TYR A 8 9.97 -45.20 -15.22
C TYR A 8 11.00 -46.32 -15.11
N LYS A 9 10.58 -47.46 -14.56
CA LYS A 9 11.35 -48.70 -14.49
C LYS A 9 10.92 -49.56 -15.68
N TYR A 10 11.81 -49.74 -16.65
CA TYR A 10 11.60 -50.69 -17.74
C TYR A 10 12.01 -52.09 -17.25
N SER A 11 11.04 -52.98 -17.05
CA SER A 11 11.28 -54.41 -16.82
C SER A 11 11.10 -55.15 -18.14
N GLY A 12 12.20 -55.72 -18.64
CA GLY A 12 12.17 -56.60 -19.80
C GLY A 12 11.39 -57.89 -19.52
N SER A 13 10.66 -58.36 -20.51
CA SER A 13 10.10 -59.71 -20.54
C SER A 13 10.50 -60.38 -21.85
N SER A 14 11.54 -61.20 -21.74
CA SER A 14 11.96 -62.16 -22.77
C SER A 14 10.96 -63.30 -22.84
N SER A 15 10.22 -63.41 -23.93
CA SER A 15 9.31 -64.54 -24.18
C SER A 15 9.95 -65.52 -25.17
N SER A 16 10.35 -66.66 -24.64
CA SER A 16 10.99 -67.79 -25.31
C SER A 16 10.06 -68.46 -26.34
N ARG A 17 10.61 -68.76 -27.53
CA ARG A 17 10.00 -69.68 -28.50
C ARG A 17 10.08 -71.12 -27.95
N PRO A 18 9.02 -71.93 -28.03
CA PRO A 18 9.16 -73.37 -27.87
C PRO A 18 9.51 -73.99 -29.23
N ASN A 19 10.72 -74.55 -29.31
CA ASN A 19 11.11 -75.50 -30.33
C ASN A 19 10.81 -76.89 -29.76
N THR A 20 9.91 -77.66 -30.39
CA THR A 20 9.68 -79.06 -30.01
C THR A 20 9.68 -79.92 -31.27
N SER A 21 10.87 -80.42 -31.60
CA SER A 21 11.08 -81.55 -32.48
C SER A 21 11.06 -82.82 -31.64
N LEU A 22 10.10 -83.72 -31.86
CA LEU A 22 10.19 -85.12 -31.45
C LEU A 22 9.64 -86.01 -32.56
N THR A 23 10.58 -86.74 -33.14
CA THR A 23 10.48 -87.95 -33.95
C THR A 23 10.03 -89.15 -33.10
N GLN A 24 9.21 -90.03 -33.69
CA GLN A 24 9.32 -91.51 -33.78
C GLN A 24 7.92 -92.05 -34.11
N ASN A 25 7.67 -92.52 -35.33
CA ASN A 25 7.98 -93.83 -35.91
C ASN A 25 7.10 -95.00 -35.44
N SER A 26 6.59 -95.68 -36.46
CA SER A 26 6.21 -97.10 -36.55
C SER A 26 4.76 -97.48 -36.23
N ALA A 27 3.97 -97.69 -37.30
CA ALA A 27 3.51 -99.04 -37.64
C ALA A 27 2.92 -99.03 -39.05
N SER A 28 3.58 -99.79 -39.93
CA SER A 28 3.16 -100.09 -41.30
C SER A 28 1.94 -101.01 -41.29
N ASP A 29 0.86 -100.60 -41.97
CA ASP A 29 -0.11 -101.55 -42.51
C ASP A 29 -0.44 -101.17 -43.95
N ARG A 30 -0.18 -102.13 -44.82
CA ARG A 30 -0.12 -102.00 -46.28
C ARG A 30 -1.39 -102.60 -46.85
N ALA A 31 -2.37 -101.76 -47.23
CA ALA A 31 -3.44 -102.20 -48.10
C ALA A 31 -4.08 -101.02 -48.86
N HIS A 32 -4.06 -101.14 -50.19
CA HIS A 32 -4.84 -100.39 -51.16
C HIS A 32 -4.64 -98.87 -51.20
N THR A 33 -3.66 -98.44 -52.00
CA THR A 33 -3.72 -97.16 -52.71
C THR A 33 -4.79 -97.26 -53.79
N PRO A 34 -5.93 -96.55 -53.70
CA PRO A 34 -6.55 -96.07 -54.92
C PRO A 34 -5.61 -95.00 -55.48
N THR A 35 -5.23 -95.15 -56.73
CA THR A 35 -4.64 -94.07 -57.52
C THR A 35 -5.47 -92.80 -57.27
N PRO A 36 -4.86 -91.66 -56.88
CA PRO A 36 -5.61 -90.42 -56.72
C PRO A 36 -6.35 -90.17 -58.03
N PRO A 37 -7.66 -89.85 -58.04
CA PRO A 37 -8.29 -89.41 -59.27
C PRO A 37 -7.47 -88.22 -59.77
N ASP A 38 -6.94 -88.33 -60.99
CA ASP A 38 -6.26 -87.21 -61.64
C ASP A 38 -7.32 -86.12 -61.83
N MET A 39 -7.38 -85.20 -60.86
CA MET A 39 -8.27 -84.05 -60.87
C MET A 39 -8.11 -83.38 -62.23
N THR A 40 -9.21 -83.35 -63.00
CA THR A 40 -9.18 -82.77 -64.33
C THR A 40 -8.80 -81.30 -64.20
N ALA A 41 -8.21 -80.70 -65.24
CA ALA A 41 -7.82 -79.29 -65.20
C ALA A 41 -8.98 -78.36 -64.81
N SER A 42 -10.23 -78.77 -65.10
CA SER A 42 -11.48 -78.09 -64.70
C SER A 42 -11.68 -78.09 -63.17
N ASP A 43 -11.52 -79.23 -62.50
CA ASP A 43 -11.72 -79.36 -61.05
C ASP A 43 -10.66 -78.56 -60.25
N LYS A 44 -9.43 -78.47 -60.79
CA LYS A 44 -8.34 -77.65 -60.22
C LYS A 44 -8.66 -76.15 -60.32
N GLU A 45 -9.30 -75.71 -61.40
CA GLU A 45 -9.73 -74.31 -61.56
C GLU A 45 -10.93 -73.97 -60.68
N GLU A 46 -11.87 -74.90 -60.51
CA GLU A 46 -13.02 -74.71 -59.63
C GLU A 46 -12.60 -74.61 -58.15
N LEU A 47 -11.65 -75.44 -57.72
CA LEU A 47 -11.07 -75.38 -56.37
C LEU A 47 -10.30 -74.07 -56.14
N LYS A 48 -9.48 -73.62 -57.11
CA LYS A 48 -8.79 -72.32 -57.03
C LYS A 48 -9.78 -71.16 -56.93
N SER A 49 -10.86 -71.20 -57.72
CA SER A 49 -11.93 -70.20 -57.71
C SER A 49 -12.62 -70.15 -56.34
N GLN A 50 -13.01 -71.30 -55.78
CA GLN A 50 -13.60 -71.36 -54.44
C GLN A 50 -12.68 -70.80 -53.35
N ILE A 51 -11.39 -71.17 -53.37
CA ILE A 51 -10.41 -70.67 -52.41
C ILE A 51 -10.27 -69.15 -52.54
N LEU A 52 -10.14 -68.62 -53.76
CA LEU A 52 -10.03 -67.18 -53.98
C LEU A 52 -11.28 -66.41 -53.54
N ILE A 53 -12.47 -66.96 -53.75
CA ILE A 53 -13.73 -66.37 -53.31
C ILE A 53 -13.80 -66.35 -51.77
N SER A 54 -13.49 -67.47 -51.10
CA SER A 54 -13.46 -67.55 -49.64
C SER A 54 -12.44 -66.59 -49.04
N LEU A 55 -11.21 -66.57 -49.55
CA LEU A 55 -10.15 -65.68 -49.07
C LEU A 55 -10.51 -64.20 -49.26
N LYS A 56 -11.09 -63.82 -50.41
CA LYS A 56 -11.57 -62.45 -50.61
C LYS A 56 -12.66 -62.08 -49.61
N ALA A 57 -13.58 -63.00 -49.31
CA ALA A 57 -14.65 -62.78 -48.35
C ALA A 57 -14.09 -62.61 -46.92
N ASP A 58 -13.21 -63.51 -46.49
CA ASP A 58 -12.60 -63.51 -45.15
C ASP A 58 -11.72 -62.28 -44.94
N ILE A 59 -10.85 -61.94 -45.88
CA ILE A 59 -9.99 -60.75 -45.80
C ILE A 59 -10.86 -59.48 -45.72
N SER A 60 -11.91 -59.40 -46.54
CA SER A 60 -12.84 -58.25 -46.49
C SER A 60 -13.63 -58.19 -45.18
N ALA A 61 -13.94 -59.35 -44.58
CA ALA A 61 -14.59 -59.41 -43.27
C ALA A 61 -13.65 -58.92 -42.17
N VAL A 62 -12.43 -59.49 -42.09
CA VAL A 62 -11.41 -59.13 -41.10
C VAL A 62 -11.09 -57.64 -41.15
N ILE A 63 -10.79 -57.09 -42.34
CA ILE A 63 -10.48 -55.66 -42.50
C ILE A 63 -11.65 -54.79 -42.02
N ARG A 64 -12.90 -55.14 -42.39
CA ARG A 64 -14.07 -54.37 -41.95
C ARG A 64 -14.27 -54.45 -40.44
N THR A 65 -14.11 -55.63 -39.85
CA THR A 65 -14.28 -55.79 -38.40
C THR A 65 -13.20 -55.06 -37.62
N GLU A 66 -11.94 -55.17 -38.02
CA GLU A 66 -10.84 -54.51 -37.32
C GLU A 66 -10.92 -52.99 -37.44
N LEU A 67 -11.17 -52.45 -38.64
CA LEU A 67 -11.35 -51.02 -38.83
C LEU A 67 -12.54 -50.49 -38.03
N LYS A 68 -13.66 -51.23 -38.01
CA LYS A 68 -14.84 -50.85 -37.24
C LYS A 68 -14.55 -50.86 -35.73
N ASN A 69 -13.86 -51.87 -35.22
CA ASN A 69 -13.54 -51.98 -33.81
C ASN A 69 -12.54 -50.89 -33.38
N SER A 70 -11.44 -50.71 -34.14
CA SER A 70 -10.45 -49.66 -33.86
C SER A 70 -11.09 -48.27 -33.85
N LEU A 71 -11.95 -47.96 -34.84
CA LEU A 71 -12.62 -46.66 -34.88
C LEU A 71 -13.62 -46.50 -33.73
N ALA A 72 -14.31 -47.57 -33.34
CA ALA A 72 -15.22 -47.54 -32.20
C ALA A 72 -14.47 -47.29 -30.88
N ASP A 73 -13.31 -47.93 -30.69
CA ASP A 73 -12.47 -47.76 -29.51
C ASP A 73 -11.92 -46.32 -29.43
N ASP A 74 -11.35 -45.80 -30.52
CA ASP A 74 -10.85 -44.42 -30.60
C ASP A 74 -11.97 -43.40 -30.37
N PHE A 75 -13.16 -43.63 -30.94
CA PHE A 75 -14.31 -42.73 -30.74
C PHE A 75 -14.79 -42.73 -29.28
N ASN A 76 -14.84 -43.91 -28.65
CA ASN A 76 -15.22 -44.01 -27.24
C ASN A 76 -14.16 -43.39 -26.32
N PHE A 77 -12.88 -43.54 -26.67
CA PHE A 77 -11.78 -42.89 -25.97
C PHE A 77 -11.89 -41.36 -26.06
N LEU A 78 -11.98 -40.79 -27.28
CA LEU A 78 -12.17 -39.36 -27.49
C LEU A 78 -13.41 -38.82 -26.77
N LYS A 79 -14.50 -39.58 -26.78
CA LYS A 79 -15.72 -39.20 -26.06
C LYS A 79 -15.49 -39.11 -24.56
N SER A 80 -14.72 -40.03 -23.98
CA SER A 80 -14.39 -40.01 -22.56
C SER A 80 -13.44 -38.85 -22.20
N GLU A 81 -12.43 -38.56 -23.04
CA GLU A 81 -11.56 -37.40 -22.86
C GLU A 81 -12.33 -36.07 -22.98
N LEU A 82 -13.22 -35.94 -23.96
CA LEU A 82 -14.07 -34.76 -24.10
C LEU A 82 -14.98 -34.56 -22.89
N GLN A 83 -15.52 -35.65 -22.33
CA GLN A 83 -16.30 -35.57 -21.10
C GLN A 83 -15.44 -35.16 -19.89
N ALA A 84 -14.21 -35.68 -19.80
CA ALA A 84 -13.27 -35.29 -18.75
C ALA A 84 -12.92 -33.79 -18.83
N VAL A 85 -12.54 -33.30 -20.02
CA VAL A 85 -12.24 -31.88 -20.25
C VAL A 85 -13.47 -31.01 -19.97
N ARG A 86 -14.66 -31.43 -20.40
CA ARG A 86 -15.91 -30.71 -20.09
C ARG A 86 -16.13 -30.58 -18.58
N ASN A 87 -15.90 -31.64 -17.83
CA ASN A 87 -16.05 -31.63 -16.37
C ASN A 87 -14.99 -30.76 -15.70
N GLU A 88 -13.75 -30.81 -16.18
CA GLU A 88 -12.67 -29.95 -15.69
C GLU A 88 -12.97 -28.47 -15.94
N ILE A 89 -13.42 -28.11 -17.13
CA ILE A 89 -13.84 -26.73 -17.45
C ILE A 89 -14.99 -26.29 -16.55
N ALA A 90 -15.98 -27.15 -16.31
CA ALA A 90 -17.10 -26.84 -15.43
C ALA A 90 -16.63 -26.58 -13.98
N ASN A 91 -15.73 -27.42 -13.47
CA ASN A 91 -15.16 -27.27 -12.13
C ASN A 91 -14.28 -26.02 -12.01
N ASN A 92 -13.42 -25.76 -13.01
CA ASN A 92 -12.60 -24.54 -13.01
C ASN A 92 -13.48 -23.28 -13.09
N ALA A 93 -14.57 -23.33 -13.85
CA ALA A 93 -15.52 -22.23 -13.92
C ALA A 93 -16.29 -22.01 -12.60
N THR A 94 -16.49 -23.02 -11.76
CA THR A 94 -17.08 -22.82 -10.43
C THR A 94 -16.05 -22.25 -9.46
N LEU A 95 -14.81 -22.75 -9.46
CA LEU A 95 -13.71 -22.22 -8.64
C LEU A 95 -13.40 -20.76 -8.96
N MET A 96 -13.32 -20.39 -10.23
CA MET A 96 -13.12 -18.99 -10.61
C MET A 96 -14.27 -18.09 -10.14
N ARG A 97 -15.51 -18.57 -10.16
CA ARG A 97 -16.65 -17.80 -9.63
C ARG A 97 -16.54 -17.63 -8.13
N THR A 98 -16.14 -18.65 -7.39
CA THR A 98 -15.96 -18.55 -5.93
C THR A 98 -14.85 -17.57 -5.57
N ASP A 99 -13.73 -17.60 -6.30
CA ASP A 99 -12.62 -16.68 -6.07
C ASP A 99 -13.01 -15.24 -6.39
N ILE A 100 -13.78 -15.01 -7.46
CA ILE A 100 -14.32 -13.68 -7.79
C ILE A 100 -15.23 -13.15 -6.68
N GLU A 101 -16.12 -13.97 -6.13
CA GLU A 101 -16.98 -13.54 -5.01
C GLU A 101 -16.18 -13.28 -3.73
N GLN A 102 -15.14 -14.07 -3.45
CA GLN A 102 -14.21 -13.81 -2.34
C GLN A 102 -13.46 -12.49 -2.53
N MET A 103 -12.91 -12.24 -3.72
CA MET A 103 -12.24 -10.98 -4.03
C MET A 103 -13.18 -9.78 -3.92
N LYS A 104 -14.43 -9.93 -4.35
CA LYS A 104 -15.45 -8.88 -4.22
C LYS A 104 -15.77 -8.58 -2.76
N ALA A 105 -15.81 -9.60 -1.90
CA ALA A 105 -15.99 -9.42 -0.47
C ALA A 105 -14.82 -8.65 0.16
N THR A 106 -13.57 -9.04 -0.14
CA THR A 106 -12.39 -8.33 0.40
C THR A 106 -12.29 -6.89 -0.08
N ILE A 107 -12.63 -6.61 -1.35
CA ILE A 107 -12.72 -5.25 -1.88
C ILE A 107 -13.75 -4.43 -1.10
N LYS A 108 -14.93 -5.00 -0.82
CA LYS A 108 -15.98 -4.32 -0.06
C LYS A 108 -15.55 -4.02 1.38
N ASP A 109 -14.85 -4.94 2.03
CA ASP A 109 -14.30 -4.72 3.38
C ASP A 109 -13.25 -3.59 3.38
N MET A 110 -12.39 -3.57 2.35
CA MET A 110 -11.40 -2.51 2.15
C MET A 110 -12.07 -1.14 1.90
N GLU A 111 -13.08 -1.06 1.04
CA GLU A 111 -13.86 0.15 0.78
C GLU A 111 -14.51 0.69 2.07
N GLY A 112 -15.06 -0.20 2.89
CA GLY A 112 -15.60 0.15 4.20
C GLY A 112 -14.54 0.76 5.11
N SER A 113 -13.39 0.07 5.26
CA SER A 113 -12.29 0.58 6.08
C SER A 113 -11.76 1.93 5.58
N MET A 114 -11.63 2.12 4.27
CA MET A 114 -11.15 3.37 3.66
C MET A 114 -12.13 4.52 3.89
N SER A 115 -13.43 4.25 3.93
CA SER A 115 -14.44 5.23 4.31
C SER A 115 -14.23 5.69 5.76
N THR A 116 -14.05 4.76 6.70
CA THR A 116 -13.75 5.08 8.11
C THR A 116 -12.47 5.91 8.26
N TRP A 117 -11.37 5.50 7.61
CA TRP A 117 -10.11 6.26 7.65
C TRP A 117 -10.27 7.66 7.04
N THR A 118 -11.09 7.80 5.99
CA THR A 118 -11.40 9.11 5.39
C THR A 118 -12.13 10.01 6.40
N ASP A 119 -13.10 9.47 7.13
CA ASP A 119 -13.84 10.20 8.17
C ASP A 119 -12.92 10.61 9.33
N GLU A 120 -12.08 9.71 9.83
CA GLU A 120 -11.10 10.01 10.89
C GLU A 120 -10.10 11.10 10.48
N VAL A 121 -9.60 11.06 9.24
CA VAL A 121 -8.69 12.09 8.72
C VAL A 121 -9.40 13.45 8.64
N ASN A 122 -10.67 13.49 8.23
CA ASN A 122 -11.45 14.72 8.21
C ASN A 122 -11.67 15.29 9.61
N GLU A 123 -11.94 14.43 10.60
CA GLU A 123 -12.08 14.82 12.00
C GLU A 123 -10.76 15.40 12.56
N ILE A 124 -9.64 14.71 12.31
CA ILE A 124 -8.31 15.21 12.70
C ILE A 124 -8.03 16.56 12.04
N GLN A 125 -8.37 16.73 10.76
CA GLN A 125 -8.20 17.99 10.06
C GLN A 125 -9.03 19.12 10.69
N ALA A 126 -10.26 18.83 11.13
CA ALA A 126 -11.10 19.79 11.84
C ALA A 126 -10.49 20.18 13.19
N VAL A 127 -9.99 19.22 13.98
CA VAL A 127 -9.30 19.48 15.24
C VAL A 127 -8.03 20.33 15.01
N VAL A 128 -7.22 20.00 14.01
CA VAL A 128 -6.02 20.78 13.66
C VAL A 128 -6.37 22.22 13.27
N SER A 129 -7.47 22.41 12.52
CA SER A 129 -7.93 23.76 12.15
C SER A 129 -8.34 24.57 13.39
N THR A 130 -9.01 23.93 14.35
CA THR A 130 -9.44 24.54 15.61
C THR A 130 -8.25 24.91 16.50
N LEU A 131 -7.32 23.98 16.69
CA LEU A 131 -6.09 24.24 17.45
C LEU A 131 -5.26 25.36 16.81
N LYS A 132 -5.22 25.41 15.47
CA LYS A 132 -4.53 26.49 14.76
C LYS A 132 -5.16 27.85 15.04
N THR A 133 -6.49 27.95 15.10
CA THR A 133 -7.17 29.20 15.46
C THR A 133 -6.91 29.58 16.91
N GLU A 134 -6.97 28.63 17.84
CA GLU A 134 -6.69 28.87 19.27
C GLU A 134 -5.25 29.32 19.50
N LEU A 135 -4.27 28.69 18.85
CA LEU A 135 -2.86 29.10 18.93
C LEU A 135 -2.64 30.51 18.40
N LYS A 136 -3.38 30.92 17.36
CA LYS A 136 -3.33 32.30 16.86
C LYS A 136 -3.92 33.26 17.89
N GLU A 137 -5.07 32.95 18.45
CA GLU A 137 -5.69 33.80 19.48
C GLU A 137 -4.80 33.94 20.73
N LEU A 138 -4.20 32.86 21.20
CA LEU A 138 -3.29 32.90 22.33
C LEU A 138 -2.03 33.71 22.03
N ARG A 139 -1.50 33.60 20.80
CA ARG A 139 -0.39 34.43 20.34
C ARG A 139 -0.77 35.91 20.33
N ASP A 140 -1.89 36.27 19.72
CA ASP A 140 -2.36 37.66 19.64
C ASP A 140 -2.58 38.24 21.06
N LYS A 141 -3.12 37.45 21.99
CA LYS A 141 -3.26 37.83 23.41
C LYS A 141 -1.91 38.02 24.10
N ALA A 142 -0.92 37.18 23.83
CA ALA A 142 0.42 37.32 24.38
C ALA A 142 1.12 38.57 23.85
N GLU A 143 1.01 38.84 22.55
CA GLU A 143 1.54 40.05 21.91
C GLU A 143 0.86 41.32 22.45
N ASP A 144 -0.46 41.32 22.66
CA ASP A 144 -1.18 42.43 23.28
C ASP A 144 -0.71 42.69 24.72
N MET A 145 -0.57 41.63 25.54
CA MET A 145 -0.07 41.78 26.91
C MET A 145 1.37 42.30 26.93
N GLU A 146 2.26 41.76 26.08
CA GLU A 146 3.63 42.24 25.96
C GLU A 146 3.66 43.71 25.50
N GLY A 147 2.81 44.09 24.54
CA GLY A 147 2.65 45.46 24.07
C GLY A 147 2.19 46.41 25.17
N ARG A 148 1.23 46.00 26.02
CA ARG A 148 0.78 46.80 27.18
C ARG A 148 1.84 46.91 28.27
N MET A 149 2.66 45.88 28.46
CA MET A 149 3.76 45.90 29.42
C MET A 149 4.93 46.77 28.94
N ARG A 150 5.20 46.84 27.63
CA ARG A 150 6.27 47.68 27.06
C ARG A 150 5.91 49.15 26.91
N ARG A 151 4.64 49.53 27.04
CA ARG A 151 4.26 50.95 27.09
C ARG A 151 4.68 51.50 28.44
N CYS A 152 5.46 52.57 28.46
CA CYS A 152 5.78 53.29 29.69
C CYS A 152 4.48 53.75 30.36
N ASN A 153 4.01 52.97 31.33
CA ASN A 153 2.76 53.24 32.02
C ASN A 153 3.00 54.31 33.07
N VAL A 154 2.37 55.47 32.92
CA VAL A 154 2.49 56.60 33.85
C VAL A 154 1.35 56.54 34.86
N ASP A 155 1.64 56.21 36.12
CA ASP A 155 0.64 56.17 37.21
C ASP A 155 0.11 57.56 37.55
N ARG A 156 1.01 58.54 37.55
CA ARG A 156 0.70 59.93 37.92
C ARG A 156 1.67 60.85 37.22
N SER A 157 1.16 61.91 36.61
CA SER A 157 1.98 63.02 36.10
C SER A 157 1.30 64.33 36.45
N HIS A 158 1.99 65.17 37.20
CA HIS A 158 1.54 66.51 37.51
C HIS A 158 2.70 67.48 37.57
N ARG A 159 2.39 68.78 37.53
CA ARG A 159 3.38 69.83 37.80
C ARG A 159 3.55 70.01 39.29
N SER A 160 4.70 70.47 39.74
CA SER A 160 4.92 70.80 41.14
C SER A 160 3.92 71.86 41.63
N LEU A 161 3.48 71.74 42.88
CA LEU A 161 2.43 72.60 43.47
C LEU A 161 2.93 74.00 43.86
N ARG A 162 4.15 74.38 43.44
CA ARG A 162 4.74 75.68 43.80
C ARG A 162 4.05 76.83 43.04
N PRO A 163 3.79 77.98 43.69
CA PRO A 163 3.31 79.19 43.02
C PRO A 163 4.25 79.59 41.88
N LEU A 164 3.69 79.81 40.69
CA LEU A 164 4.47 80.25 39.53
C LEU A 164 4.78 81.75 39.70
N ALA A 165 6.07 82.09 39.75
CA ALA A 165 6.49 83.49 39.71
C ALA A 165 6.23 84.08 38.30
N PRO A 166 5.72 85.32 38.18
CA PRO A 166 5.51 85.96 36.88
C PRO A 166 6.84 86.06 36.10
N GLY A 167 6.91 85.44 34.91
CA GLY A 167 8.13 85.36 34.10
C GLY A 167 9.16 84.31 34.55
N GLY A 168 8.80 83.44 35.49
CA GLY A 168 9.66 82.35 35.97
C GLY A 168 9.78 81.17 35.01
N LYS A 169 10.76 80.30 35.27
CA LYS A 169 10.96 79.06 34.51
C LYS A 169 9.73 78.13 34.60
N PRO A 170 9.44 77.31 33.57
CA PRO A 170 8.37 76.32 33.63
C PRO A 170 8.48 75.40 34.84
N ARG A 171 7.34 75.02 35.44
CA ARG A 171 7.31 74.09 36.58
C ARG A 171 7.72 72.69 36.15
N VAL A 172 8.59 72.09 36.96
CA VAL A 172 8.99 70.68 36.87
C VAL A 172 7.74 69.79 36.84
N ILE A 173 7.80 68.76 36.00
CA ILE A 173 6.80 67.70 35.92
C ILE A 173 7.30 66.54 36.77
N GLU A 174 6.51 66.17 37.77
CA GLU A 174 6.73 65.00 38.60
C GLU A 174 5.91 63.86 38.00
N ALA A 175 6.60 62.87 37.44
CA ALA A 175 5.99 61.70 36.84
C ALA A 175 6.37 60.43 37.60
N LYS A 176 5.37 59.69 38.07
CA LYS A 176 5.52 58.36 38.64
C LYS A 176 5.18 57.34 37.57
N LEU A 177 6.14 56.49 37.20
CA LEU A 177 5.87 55.35 36.33
C LEU A 177 5.43 54.14 37.14
N HIS A 178 4.59 53.32 36.53
CA HIS A 178 4.03 52.10 37.11
C HIS A 178 5.12 51.06 37.38
N TYR A 179 6.03 50.88 36.41
CA TYR A 179 7.13 49.93 36.50
C TYR A 179 8.46 50.62 36.79
N TYR A 180 9.18 50.12 37.79
CA TYR A 180 10.50 50.65 38.17
C TYR A 180 11.56 50.46 37.07
N GLN A 181 11.44 49.40 36.26
CA GLN A 181 12.34 49.14 35.13
C GLN A 181 12.28 50.28 34.11
N ASP A 182 11.08 50.75 33.77
CA ASP A 182 10.87 51.88 32.85
C ASP A 182 11.54 53.16 33.40
N CYS A 183 11.43 53.42 34.70
CA CYS A 183 12.12 54.56 35.33
C CYS A 183 13.63 54.50 35.10
N ILE A 184 14.25 53.32 35.31
CA ILE A 184 15.68 53.15 35.10
C ILE A 184 16.05 53.33 33.63
N GLU A 185 15.27 52.77 32.71
CA GLU A 185 15.54 52.85 31.27
C GLU A 185 15.41 54.29 30.75
N VAL A 186 14.36 55.01 31.15
CA VAL A 186 14.18 56.43 30.83
C VAL A 186 15.33 57.25 31.40
N LEU A 187 15.71 57.05 32.66
CA LEU A 187 16.83 57.78 33.27
C LEU A 187 18.19 57.43 32.63
N ARG A 188 18.38 56.18 32.21
CA ARG A 188 19.59 55.74 31.50
C ARG A 188 19.66 56.37 30.11
N GLY A 189 18.56 56.33 29.35
CA GLY A 189 18.43 56.96 28.04
C GLY A 189 18.62 58.47 28.10
N ALA A 190 18.01 59.12 29.09
CA ALA A 190 18.16 60.56 29.30
C ALA A 190 19.62 60.97 29.53
N ARG A 191 20.40 60.16 30.24
CA ARG A 191 21.84 60.41 30.46
C ARG A 191 22.68 60.11 29.23
N SER A 192 22.40 59.02 28.52
CA SER A 192 23.21 58.63 27.34
C SER A 192 22.94 59.51 26.13
N GLN A 193 21.74 60.09 26.02
CA GLN A 193 21.31 60.93 24.89
C GLN A 193 21.29 62.43 25.23
N ALA A 194 21.79 62.84 26.40
CA ALA A 194 21.88 64.25 26.75
C ALA A 194 22.84 65.01 25.78
N PRO A 195 22.50 66.26 25.38
CA PRO A 195 21.35 67.07 25.79
C PRO A 195 20.05 66.70 25.07
N LEU A 196 18.94 66.68 25.81
CA LEU A 196 17.61 66.38 25.28
C LEU A 196 16.90 67.66 24.84
N TRP A 197 16.08 67.55 23.79
CA TRP A 197 15.33 68.65 23.20
C TRP A 197 13.86 68.26 23.02
N TYR A 198 12.95 69.18 23.32
CA TYR A 198 11.51 69.01 23.11
C TYR A 198 10.92 70.32 22.58
N ASN A 199 10.30 70.29 21.40
CA ASN A 199 9.73 71.47 20.72
C ASN A 199 10.69 72.67 20.60
N GLY A 200 11.99 72.41 20.45
CA GLY A 200 13.03 73.44 20.35
C GLY A 200 13.61 73.89 21.70
N ASP A 201 12.99 73.51 22.83
CA ASP A 201 13.49 73.79 24.17
C ASP A 201 14.34 72.64 24.71
N SER A 202 15.44 72.96 25.41
CA SER A 202 16.24 71.93 26.08
C SER A 202 15.53 71.47 27.35
N ILE A 203 15.37 70.15 27.48
CA ILE A 203 14.77 69.52 28.66
C ILE A 203 15.80 68.62 29.36
N ALA A 204 15.55 68.34 30.63
CA ALA A 204 16.38 67.45 31.40
C ALA A 204 15.51 66.60 32.34
N ILE A 205 15.92 65.35 32.56
CA ILE A 205 15.17 64.34 33.31
C ILE A 205 16.07 63.81 34.42
N PHE A 206 15.59 63.88 35.67
CA PHE A 206 16.35 63.48 36.86
C PHE A 206 15.53 62.54 37.73
N PRO A 207 16.20 61.67 38.52
CA PRO A 207 15.53 60.95 39.60
C PRO A 207 15.00 61.94 40.65
N ASP A 208 13.83 61.64 41.19
CA ASP A 208 13.26 62.38 42.32
C ASP A 208 13.84 61.85 43.63
N TYR A 209 14.82 62.58 44.19
CA TYR A 209 15.43 62.28 45.48
C TYR A 209 14.93 63.26 46.54
N THR A 210 14.66 62.76 47.75
CA THR A 210 14.38 63.62 48.89
C THR A 210 15.58 64.52 49.18
N ALA A 211 15.35 65.70 49.77
CA ALA A 211 16.41 66.67 50.08
C ALA A 211 17.57 66.08 50.89
N SER A 212 17.28 65.09 51.77
CA SER A 212 18.29 64.35 52.54
C SER A 212 19.24 63.52 51.67
N VAL A 213 18.77 62.98 50.55
CA VAL A 213 19.53 62.13 49.63
C VAL A 213 20.18 62.97 48.53
N ALA A 214 19.50 64.04 48.09
CA ALA A 214 20.01 64.96 47.07
C ALA A 214 21.14 65.88 47.58
N GLY A 215 21.27 66.09 48.89
CA GLY A 215 22.27 66.99 49.46
C GLY A 215 22.46 66.83 50.97
N GLY A 216 23.37 65.95 51.37
CA GLY A 216 23.94 65.88 52.73
C GLY A 216 25.01 66.95 53.01
N VAL A 217 24.88 68.16 52.46
CA VAL A 217 25.76 69.30 52.80
C VAL A 217 24.89 70.55 53.02
N PRO A 218 24.87 71.14 54.23
CA PRO A 218 24.15 72.38 54.46
C PRO A 218 24.90 73.52 53.78
N GLY A 219 24.36 74.04 52.68
CA GLY A 219 24.84 75.29 52.06
C GLY A 219 24.96 75.33 50.54
N SER A 220 24.72 74.23 49.81
CA SER A 220 24.69 74.27 48.34
C SER A 220 23.24 74.34 47.84
N SER A 221 22.90 75.42 47.13
CA SER A 221 21.63 75.57 46.44
C SER A 221 21.50 74.50 45.35
N CYS A 222 20.79 73.40 45.63
CA CYS A 222 20.38 72.44 44.62
C CYS A 222 19.34 73.09 43.69
N SER A 223 19.82 73.73 42.63
CA SER A 223 19.00 74.03 41.45
C SER A 223 19.00 72.78 40.56
N CYS A 224 18.09 71.84 40.82
CA CYS A 224 17.73 70.84 39.82
C CYS A 224 16.99 71.57 38.69
N ARG A 225 17.64 71.69 37.51
CA ARG A 225 17.06 72.20 36.25
C ARG A 225 16.66 71.02 35.41
#